data_AF-A0A0S2HYX4-F1
#
_entry.id   AF-A0A0S2HYX4-F1
#
_cell.length_a   1.000
_cell.length_b   1.000
_cell.length_c   1.000
_cell.angle_alpha   90.00
_cell.angle_beta   90.00
_cell.angle_gamma   90.00
#
_symmetry.space_group_name_H-M   'P 1'
#
loop_
_entity.id
_entity.type
_entity.pdbx_description
1 polymer ?
#
loop_
_entity_poly.entity_id
_entity_poly.type
_entity_poly.pdbx_seq_one_letter_code
_entity_poly.pdbx_strand_id
1 'polypeptide(L)'
;MAQKASKNTLQNSALEKRTTEELLFFFAHDGSIDFSKKLAAGKILYDKKYDRHKLAEEKKKIKDDIRQQITNDCNPKNIEADHKKELIRNIFWSLALVVFVNSLTIVSNKGTDTFINDLIIELTLTTAIIMAMPFIRHIFKHNTLKNKLEECQRNRELLEHRLLKIEQEWPF
;
A
#
# COMPACT_ATOMS: atom_id res chain seq x y z
N MET A 1 26.28 12.90 6.54
CA MET A 1 26.17 13.03 5.06
C MET A 1 27.33 12.38 4.29
N ALA A 2 28.56 12.34 4.82
CA ALA A 2 29.73 11.74 4.13
C ALA A 2 29.64 10.21 3.87
N GLN A 3 29.03 9.43 4.77
CA GLN A 3 28.91 7.97 4.59
C GLN A 3 27.99 7.54 3.43
N LYS A 4 26.97 8.35 3.09
CA LYS A 4 26.04 8.04 1.98
C LYS A 4 26.70 8.27 0.61
N ALA A 5 27.54 9.30 0.51
CA ALA A 5 28.31 9.60 -0.71
C ALA A 5 29.38 8.52 -0.99
N SER A 6 30.10 8.06 0.05
CA SER A 6 31.10 6.99 -0.05
C SER A 6 30.50 5.64 -0.46
N LYS A 7 29.30 5.30 0.04
CA LYS A 7 28.61 4.05 -0.30
C LYS A 7 28.12 4.04 -1.76
N ASN A 8 27.68 5.19 -2.28
CA ASN A 8 27.31 5.36 -3.68
C ASN A 8 28.52 5.27 -4.62
N THR A 9 29.69 5.81 -4.24
CA THR A 9 30.91 5.72 -5.06
C THR A 9 31.45 4.29 -5.15
N LEU A 10 31.40 3.53 -4.05
CA LEU A 10 31.78 2.11 -4.03
C LEU A 10 30.83 1.21 -4.83
N GLN A 11 29.53 1.52 -4.85
CA GLN A 11 28.58 0.78 -5.70
C GLN A 11 28.79 1.09 -7.18
N ASN A 12 29.02 2.36 -7.54
CA ASN A 12 29.22 2.77 -8.92
C ASN A 12 30.47 2.11 -9.54
N SER A 13 31.58 2.04 -8.81
CA SER A 13 32.80 1.37 -9.28
C SER A 13 32.67 -0.15 -9.43
N ALA A 14 31.77 -0.79 -8.67
CA ALA A 14 31.43 -2.20 -8.84
C ALA A 14 30.50 -2.44 -10.04
N LEU A 15 29.65 -1.48 -10.38
CA LEU A 15 28.75 -1.51 -11.54
C LEU A 15 29.47 -1.24 -12.86
N GLU A 16 30.52 -0.41 -12.87
CA GLU A 16 31.32 -0.12 -14.08
C GLU A 16 31.99 -1.38 -14.67
N LYS A 17 32.37 -2.32 -13.79
CA LYS A 17 32.99 -3.61 -14.15
C LYS A 17 32.01 -4.65 -14.68
N ARG A 18 30.70 -4.38 -14.64
CA ARG A 18 29.65 -5.29 -15.12
C ARG A 18 29.53 -5.27 -16.64
N THR A 19 29.04 -6.37 -17.18
CA THR A 19 28.74 -6.52 -18.61
C THR A 19 27.57 -5.63 -19.04
N THR A 20 27.47 -5.34 -20.33
CA THR A 20 26.36 -4.54 -20.89
C THR A 20 25.00 -5.21 -20.65
N GLU A 21 24.94 -6.54 -20.69
CA GLU A 21 23.72 -7.32 -20.45
C GLU A 21 23.27 -7.24 -18.99
N GLU A 22 24.20 -7.33 -18.04
CA GLU A 22 23.88 -7.12 -16.61
C GLU A 22 23.42 -5.69 -16.34
N LEU A 23 24.03 -4.69 -16.98
CA LEU A 23 23.61 -3.29 -16.85
C LEU A 23 22.22 -3.04 -17.44
N LEU A 24 21.91 -3.66 -18.59
CA LEU A 24 20.57 -3.64 -19.17
C LEU A 24 19.55 -4.33 -18.25
N PHE A 25 19.93 -5.42 -17.60
CA PHE A 25 19.10 -6.06 -16.60
C PHE A 25 18.79 -5.08 -15.46
N PHE A 26 19.80 -4.43 -14.86
CA PHE A 26 19.57 -3.45 -13.78
C PHE A 26 18.76 -2.22 -14.23
N PHE A 27 18.90 -1.82 -15.48
CA PHE A 27 18.21 -0.66 -16.04
C PHE A 27 16.75 -0.95 -16.42
N ALA A 28 16.47 -2.11 -17.03
CA ALA A 28 15.15 -2.47 -17.55
C ALA A 28 14.26 -3.23 -16.54
N HIS A 29 14.84 -3.88 -15.51
CA HIS A 29 14.02 -4.61 -14.53
C HIS A 29 13.21 -3.70 -13.61
N ASP A 30 12.05 -4.23 -13.19
CA ASP A 30 11.10 -3.52 -12.36
C ASP A 30 11.18 -3.87 -10.87
N GLY A 31 10.91 -2.85 -10.06
CA GLY A 31 10.56 -2.88 -8.62
C GLY A 31 11.56 -3.45 -7.59
N SER A 32 12.35 -4.46 -7.93
CA SER A 32 13.14 -5.27 -6.99
C SER A 32 14.60 -4.82 -6.82
N ILE A 33 15.07 -3.95 -7.71
CA ILE A 33 16.45 -3.46 -7.75
C ILE A 33 16.50 -2.06 -7.17
N ASP A 34 17.50 -1.80 -6.32
CA ASP A 34 17.76 -0.48 -5.72
C ASP A 34 17.77 0.61 -6.80
N PHE A 35 16.91 1.61 -6.66
CA PHE A 35 16.73 2.68 -7.64
C PHE A 35 18.04 3.41 -7.95
N SER A 36 18.95 3.52 -6.98
CA SER A 36 20.28 4.08 -7.19
C SER A 36 21.13 3.25 -8.17
N LYS A 37 21.00 1.92 -8.15
CA LYS A 37 21.68 1.04 -9.12
C LYS A 37 21.06 1.16 -10.51
N LYS A 38 19.73 1.32 -10.59
CA LYS A 38 19.01 1.56 -11.85
C LYS A 38 19.45 2.87 -12.50
N LEU A 39 19.58 3.94 -11.72
CA LEU A 39 20.11 5.23 -12.19
C LEU A 39 21.55 5.11 -12.71
N ALA A 40 22.44 4.50 -11.90
CA ALA A 40 23.83 4.30 -12.27
C ALA A 40 23.99 3.43 -13.53
N ALA A 41 23.20 2.36 -13.65
CA ALA A 41 23.21 1.50 -14.83
C ALA A 41 22.83 2.26 -16.11
N GLY A 42 21.77 3.08 -16.06
CA GLY A 42 21.37 3.91 -17.19
C GLY A 42 22.47 4.90 -17.63
N LYS A 43 23.14 5.53 -16.66
CA LYS A 43 24.26 6.45 -16.94
C LYS A 43 25.46 5.71 -17.55
N ILE A 44 25.86 4.58 -16.99
CA ILE A 44 26.99 3.77 -17.50
C ILE A 44 26.68 3.25 -18.91
N LEU A 45 25.44 2.82 -19.20
CA LEU A 45 25.03 2.40 -20.54
C LEU A 45 25.15 3.54 -21.55
N TYR A 46 24.73 4.75 -21.16
CA TYR A 46 24.90 5.94 -22.00
C TYR A 46 26.38 6.28 -22.23
N ASP A 47 27.21 6.24 -21.18
CA ASP A 47 28.65 6.51 -21.26
C ASP A 47 29.37 5.47 -22.14
N LYS A 48 28.92 4.21 -22.12
CA LYS A 48 29.37 3.13 -23.00
C LYS A 48 28.85 3.24 -24.45
N LYS A 49 28.16 4.34 -24.80
CA LYS A 49 27.57 4.60 -26.12
C LYS A 49 26.58 3.53 -26.58
N TYR A 50 25.82 2.96 -25.65
CA TYR A 50 24.71 2.07 -25.99
C TYR A 50 23.62 2.84 -26.78
N ASP A 51 22.75 2.12 -27.48
CA ASP A 51 21.71 2.67 -28.34
C ASP A 51 20.81 3.67 -27.59
N ARG A 52 20.94 4.96 -27.94
CA ARG A 52 20.20 6.06 -27.30
C ARG A 52 18.70 5.93 -27.49
N HIS A 53 18.24 5.39 -28.60
CA HIS A 53 16.81 5.22 -28.85
C HIS A 53 16.22 4.20 -27.88
N LYS A 54 16.89 3.06 -27.70
CA LYS A 54 16.48 2.03 -26.72
C LYS A 54 16.53 2.56 -25.28
N LEU A 55 17.54 3.35 -24.94
CA LEU A 55 17.62 3.98 -23.61
C LEU A 55 16.49 4.98 -23.36
N ALA A 56 16.13 5.78 -24.37
CA ALA A 56 15.03 6.73 -24.28
C ALA A 56 13.67 6.04 -24.16
N GLU A 57 13.47 4.94 -24.89
CA GLU A 57 12.25 4.11 -24.83
C GLU A 57 12.06 3.50 -23.44
N GLU A 58 13.11 2.88 -22.88
CA GLU A 58 13.07 2.33 -21.52
C GLU A 58 12.92 3.43 -20.46
N LYS A 59 13.59 4.58 -20.61
CA LYS A 59 13.38 5.75 -19.74
C LYS A 59 11.91 6.19 -19.74
N LYS A 60 11.28 6.26 -20.91
CA LYS A 60 9.87 6.62 -21.04
C LYS A 60 8.98 5.61 -20.33
N LYS A 61 9.22 4.32 -20.57
CA LYS A 61 8.47 3.23 -19.91
C LYS A 61 8.56 3.31 -18.39
N ILE A 62 9.76 3.53 -17.84
CA ILE A 62 9.97 3.68 -16.39
C ILE A 62 9.25 4.92 -15.85
N LYS A 63 9.28 6.05 -16.57
CA LYS A 63 8.55 7.26 -16.16
C LYS A 63 7.04 7.04 -16.18
N ASP A 64 6.52 6.36 -17.19
CA ASP A 64 5.10 6.08 -17.33
C ASP A 64 4.60 5.12 -16.25
N ASP A 65 5.38 4.09 -15.91
CA ASP A 65 5.08 3.19 -14.79
C ASP A 65 5.05 3.93 -13.44
N ILE A 66 6.05 4.78 -13.15
CA ILE A 66 6.05 5.59 -11.92
C ILE A 66 4.85 6.55 -11.87
N ARG A 67 4.49 7.17 -13.00
CA ARG A 67 3.29 8.04 -13.08
C ARG A 67 2.01 7.24 -12.85
N GLN A 68 1.94 6.03 -13.37
CA GLN A 68 0.79 5.15 -13.18
C GLN A 68 0.66 4.72 -11.72
N GLN A 69 1.76 4.38 -11.03
CA GLN A 69 1.78 4.09 -9.60
C GLN A 69 1.31 5.29 -8.76
N ILE A 70 1.78 6.51 -9.06
CA ILE A 70 1.30 7.73 -8.40
C ILE A 70 -0.21 7.90 -8.58
N THR A 71 -0.73 7.63 -9.79
CA THR A 71 -2.14 7.86 -10.13
C THR A 71 -3.06 6.80 -9.52
N ASN A 72 -2.67 5.52 -9.59
CA ASN A 72 -3.53 4.40 -9.26
C ASN A 72 -3.41 3.96 -7.80
N ASP A 73 -2.19 3.82 -7.29
CA ASP A 73 -1.93 3.23 -5.97
C ASP A 73 -2.06 4.26 -4.84
N CYS A 74 -2.07 5.55 -5.20
CA CYS A 74 -2.01 6.65 -4.24
C CYS A 74 -3.12 7.70 -4.34
N ASN A 75 -4.32 7.28 -4.74
CA ASN A 75 -5.48 8.15 -4.74
C ASN A 75 -6.20 8.11 -3.37
N PRO A 76 -6.22 9.21 -2.59
CA PRO A 76 -6.87 9.25 -1.28
C PRO A 76 -8.37 8.91 -1.35
N LYS A 77 -9.03 9.19 -2.48
CA LYS A 77 -10.45 8.83 -2.70
C LYS A 77 -10.66 7.32 -2.73
N ASN A 78 -9.72 6.56 -3.31
CA ASN A 78 -9.80 5.11 -3.39
C ASN A 78 -9.58 4.48 -1.99
N ILE A 79 -8.60 5.00 -1.24
CA ILE A 79 -8.33 4.57 0.14
C ILE A 79 -9.54 4.82 1.05
N GLU A 80 -10.18 5.97 0.92
CA GLU A 80 -11.39 6.31 1.69
C GLU A 80 -12.59 5.44 1.29
N ALA A 81 -12.78 5.20 -0.01
CA ALA A 81 -13.87 4.35 -0.53
C ALA A 81 -13.72 2.89 -0.06
N ASP A 82 -12.52 2.33 -0.13
CA ASP A 82 -12.25 0.96 0.33
C ASP A 82 -12.48 0.83 1.85
N HIS A 83 -12.06 1.85 2.62
CA HIS A 83 -12.30 1.85 4.06
C HIS A 83 -13.80 1.94 4.39
N LYS A 84 -14.57 2.78 3.68
CA LYS A 84 -16.04 2.86 3.83
C LYS A 84 -16.72 1.54 3.50
N LYS A 85 -16.32 0.89 2.40
CA LYS A 85 -16.87 -0.41 1.97
C LYS A 85 -16.61 -1.49 3.01
N GLU A 86 -15.42 -1.52 3.59
CA GLU A 86 -15.08 -2.47 4.66
C GLU A 86 -15.89 -2.22 5.93
N LEU A 87 -16.14 -0.96 6.28
CA LEU A 87 -16.94 -0.55 7.44
C LEU A 87 -18.39 -1.02 7.28
N ILE A 88 -19.01 -0.75 6.13
CA ILE A 88 -20.37 -1.19 5.81
C ILE A 88 -20.46 -2.71 5.89
N ARG A 89 -19.52 -3.45 5.29
CA ARG A 89 -19.49 -4.91 5.34
C ARG A 89 -19.43 -5.43 6.78
N ASN A 90 -18.62 -4.83 7.64
CA ASN A 90 -18.51 -5.25 9.03
C ASN A 90 -19.79 -4.95 9.82
N ILE A 91 -20.44 -3.81 9.58
CA ILE A 91 -21.75 -3.49 10.17
C ILE A 91 -22.78 -4.54 9.74
N PHE A 92 -22.84 -4.88 8.46
CA PHE A 92 -23.75 -5.92 7.94
C PHE A 92 -23.51 -7.28 8.60
N TRP A 93 -22.24 -7.72 8.75
CA TRP A 93 -21.93 -8.98 9.44
C TRP A 93 -22.30 -8.94 10.93
N SER A 94 -22.05 -7.82 11.62
CA SER A 94 -22.46 -7.68 13.03
C SER A 94 -23.98 -7.75 13.17
N LEU A 95 -24.73 -7.12 12.26
CA LEU A 95 -26.19 -7.15 12.28
C LEU A 95 -26.73 -8.56 12.00
N ALA A 96 -26.15 -9.26 11.02
CA ALA A 96 -26.50 -10.66 10.73
C ALA A 96 -26.26 -11.56 11.95
N LEU A 97 -25.16 -11.34 12.69
CA LEU A 97 -24.85 -12.08 13.91
C LEU A 97 -25.83 -11.77 15.04
N VAL A 98 -26.24 -10.50 15.22
CA VAL A 98 -27.30 -10.12 16.17
C VAL A 98 -28.61 -10.85 15.84
N VAL A 99 -29.03 -10.83 14.58
CA VAL A 99 -30.28 -11.50 14.14
C VAL A 99 -30.19 -13.01 14.38
N PHE A 100 -29.04 -13.62 14.05
CA PHE A 100 -28.82 -15.04 14.25
C PHE A 100 -28.88 -15.44 15.74
N VAL A 101 -28.15 -14.74 16.61
CA VAL A 101 -28.16 -15.00 18.06
C VAL A 101 -29.57 -14.86 18.62
N ASN A 102 -30.28 -13.75 18.32
CA ASN A 102 -31.66 -13.54 18.77
C ASN A 102 -32.61 -14.65 18.30
N SER A 103 -32.48 -15.11 17.05
CA SER A 103 -33.31 -16.19 16.52
C SER A 103 -33.08 -17.52 17.25
N LEU A 104 -31.83 -17.82 17.63
CA LEU A 104 -31.46 -19.01 18.39
C LEU A 104 -32.07 -18.99 19.80
N THR A 105 -32.01 -17.85 20.49
CA THR A 105 -32.59 -17.70 21.83
C THR A 105 -34.11 -17.84 21.81
N ILE A 106 -34.80 -17.27 20.81
CA ILE A 106 -36.26 -17.38 20.65
C ILE A 106 -36.69 -18.83 20.38
N VAL A 107 -35.92 -19.58 19.58
CA VAL A 107 -36.19 -21.00 19.30
C VAL A 107 -35.92 -21.87 20.53
N SER A 108 -34.91 -21.52 21.33
CA SER A 108 -34.52 -22.28 22.53
C SER A 108 -35.47 -22.11 23.72
N ASN A 109 -36.21 -21.00 23.83
CA ASN A 109 -36.97 -20.63 25.03
C ASN A 109 -38.50 -20.74 24.93
N LYS A 110 -39.01 -21.65 24.11
CA LYS A 110 -40.43 -22.05 24.18
C LYS A 110 -40.70 -22.82 25.49
N GLY A 111 -40.86 -22.15 26.64
CA GLY A 111 -41.26 -22.90 27.85
C GLY A 111 -41.47 -22.24 29.21
N THR A 112 -40.93 -21.06 29.58
CA THR A 112 -41.01 -20.65 31.02
C THR A 112 -41.05 -19.13 31.25
N ASP A 113 -42.12 -18.67 31.92
CA ASP A 113 -42.47 -17.24 32.10
C ASP A 113 -41.63 -16.48 33.14
N THR A 114 -40.91 -17.16 34.05
CA THR A 114 -40.05 -16.51 35.06
C THR A 114 -38.61 -16.28 34.59
N PHE A 115 -38.19 -16.91 33.49
CA PHE A 115 -36.88 -16.69 32.85
C PHE A 115 -36.84 -15.45 31.95
N ILE A 116 -37.98 -14.81 31.69
CA ILE A 116 -38.12 -13.78 30.65
C ILE A 116 -37.33 -12.52 30.98
N ASN A 117 -37.30 -12.06 32.25
CA ASN A 117 -36.59 -10.83 32.60
C ASN A 117 -35.07 -10.97 32.59
N ASP A 118 -34.52 -12.03 33.18
CA ASP A 118 -33.06 -12.28 33.14
C ASP A 118 -32.58 -12.56 31.71
N LEU A 119 -33.37 -13.30 30.93
CA LEU A 119 -33.10 -13.51 29.51
C LEU A 119 -33.11 -12.20 28.72
N ILE A 120 -34.08 -11.31 28.96
CA ILE A 120 -34.15 -10.00 28.29
C ILE A 120 -32.94 -9.16 28.64
N ILE A 121 -32.48 -9.18 29.89
CA ILE A 121 -31.28 -8.46 30.34
C ILE A 121 -30.02 -9.02 29.65
N GLU A 122 -29.83 -10.34 29.65
CA GLU A 122 -28.70 -10.98 28.96
C GLU A 122 -28.73 -10.74 27.45
N LEU A 123 -29.91 -10.78 26.84
CA LEU A 123 -30.12 -10.53 25.41
C LEU A 123 -29.79 -9.07 25.07
N THR A 124 -30.28 -8.11 25.85
CA THR A 124 -29.96 -6.69 25.65
C THR A 124 -28.48 -6.40 25.87
N LEU A 125 -27.85 -7.01 26.87
CA LEU A 125 -26.42 -6.87 27.13
C LEU A 125 -25.58 -7.44 25.97
N THR A 126 -25.91 -8.65 25.51
CA THR A 126 -25.21 -9.31 24.40
C THR A 126 -25.38 -8.53 23.10
N THR A 127 -26.60 -8.03 22.84
CA THR A 127 -26.89 -7.21 21.66
C THR A 127 -26.14 -5.87 21.73
N ALA A 128 -26.07 -5.23 22.89
CA ALA A 128 -25.32 -4.00 23.10
C ALA A 128 -23.82 -4.20 22.88
N ILE A 129 -23.24 -5.32 23.35
CA ILE A 129 -21.82 -5.66 23.14
C ILE A 129 -21.54 -5.89 21.63
N ILE A 130 -22.40 -6.64 20.94
CA ILE A 130 -22.26 -6.90 19.50
C ILE A 130 -22.41 -5.61 18.69
N MET A 131 -23.33 -4.72 19.06
CA MET A 131 -23.49 -3.42 18.41
C MET A 131 -22.34 -2.45 18.73
N ALA A 132 -21.68 -2.56 19.89
CA ALA A 132 -20.54 -1.74 20.26
C ALA A 132 -19.22 -2.17 19.59
N MET A 133 -19.04 -3.46 19.28
CA MET A 133 -17.83 -4.00 18.63
C MET A 133 -17.42 -3.28 17.33
N PRO A 134 -18.33 -2.97 16.38
CA PRO A 134 -18.02 -2.18 15.19
C PRO A 134 -17.43 -0.80 15.51
N PHE A 135 -17.96 -0.11 16.54
CA PHE A 135 -17.49 1.22 16.95
C PHE A 135 -16.12 1.16 17.62
N ILE A 136 -15.91 0.21 18.54
CA ILE A 136 -14.61 0.00 19.17
C ILE A 136 -13.56 -0.30 18.10
N ARG A 137 -13.85 -1.22 17.18
CA ARG A 137 -12.96 -1.55 16.07
C ARG A 137 -12.70 -0.34 15.17
N HIS A 138 -13.70 0.50 14.92
CA HIS A 138 -13.55 1.71 14.12
C HIS A 138 -12.62 2.74 14.76
N ILE A 139 -12.72 2.96 16.08
CA ILE A 139 -11.83 3.87 16.82
C ILE A 139 -10.37 3.43 16.70
N PHE A 140 -10.07 2.14 16.89
CA PHE A 140 -8.71 1.61 16.71
C PHE A 140 -8.23 1.68 15.25
N LYS A 141 -9.14 1.57 14.28
CA LYS A 141 -8.80 1.57 12.85
C LYS A 141 -8.64 2.97 12.25
N HIS A 142 -9.17 4.02 12.88
CA HIS A 142 -9.00 5.40 12.42
C HIS A 142 -7.51 5.80 12.36
N ASN A 143 -6.70 5.31 13.30
CA ASN A 143 -5.25 5.47 13.26
C ASN A 143 -4.61 4.75 12.08
N THR A 144 -5.12 3.57 11.68
CA THR A 144 -4.60 2.85 10.51
C THR A 144 -4.94 3.53 9.18
N LEU A 145 -6.09 4.20 9.06
CA LEU A 145 -6.42 4.98 7.86
C LEU A 145 -5.48 6.19 7.73
N LYS A 146 -5.29 6.93 8.83
CA LYS A 146 -4.35 8.06 8.86
C LYS A 146 -2.94 7.61 8.50
N ASN A 147 -2.46 6.51 9.09
CA ASN A 147 -1.15 5.95 8.78
C ASN A 147 -1.02 5.53 7.31
N LYS A 148 -2.05 4.91 6.72
CA LYS A 148 -2.08 4.55 5.29
C LYS A 148 -2.06 5.77 4.39
N LEU A 149 -2.76 6.84 4.77
CA LEU A 149 -2.77 8.09 4.03
C LEU A 149 -1.39 8.77 4.07
N GLU A 150 -0.76 8.82 5.24
CA GLU A 150 0.59 9.35 5.43
C GLU A 150 1.67 8.50 4.74
N GLU A 151 1.52 7.18 4.74
CA GLU A 151 2.40 6.26 4.01
C GLU A 151 2.26 6.44 2.50
N CYS A 152 1.04 6.60 2.00
CA CYS A 152 0.80 6.92 0.60
C CYS A 152 1.38 8.29 0.21
N GLN A 153 1.19 9.34 1.02
CA GLN A 153 1.81 10.65 0.77
C GLN A 153 3.33 10.53 0.69
N ARG A 154 3.97 9.84 1.65
CA ARG A 154 5.42 9.60 1.63
C ARG A 154 5.87 8.81 0.40
N ASN A 155 5.12 7.79 0.01
CA ASN A 155 5.43 7.00 -1.19
C ASN A 155 5.29 7.83 -2.45
N ARG A 156 4.27 8.68 -2.54
CA ARG A 156 4.10 9.62 -3.65
C ARG A 156 5.26 10.60 -3.73
N GLU A 157 5.64 11.24 -2.63
CA GLU A 157 6.80 12.14 -2.58
C GLU A 157 8.09 11.42 -3.03
N LEU A 158 8.25 10.17 -2.61
CA LEU A 158 9.39 9.34 -3.00
C LEU A 158 9.38 9.04 -4.51
N LEU A 159 8.22 8.70 -5.08
CA LEU A 159 8.06 8.45 -6.52
C LEU A 159 8.26 9.73 -7.35
N GLU A 160 7.75 10.88 -6.89
CA GLU A 160 7.99 12.19 -7.51
C GLU A 160 9.48 12.55 -7.49
N HIS A 161 10.16 12.31 -6.36
CA HIS A 161 11.60 12.50 -6.25
C HIS A 161 12.39 11.53 -7.16
N ARG A 162 11.92 10.29 -7.35
CA ARG A 162 12.50 9.35 -8.32
C ARG A 162 12.37 9.87 -9.76
N LEU A 163 11.22 10.40 -10.14
CA LEU A 163 11.01 11.02 -11.46
C LEU A 163 11.98 12.18 -11.69
N LEU A 164 12.11 13.07 -10.69
CA LEU A 164 13.00 14.22 -10.78
C LEU A 164 14.47 13.79 -10.94
N LYS A 165 14.90 12.74 -10.24
CA LYS A 165 16.24 12.18 -10.41
C LYS A 165 16.47 11.57 -11.79
N ILE A 166 15.48 10.87 -12.35
CA ILE A 166 15.56 10.35 -13.73
C ILE A 166 15.76 11.49 -14.73
N GLU A 167 15.08 12.62 -14.54
CA GLU A 167 15.21 13.79 -15.42
C GLU A 167 16.56 14.48 -15.27
N GLN A 168 17.15 14.49 -14.07
CA GLN A 168 18.46 15.11 -13.81
C GLN A 168 19.65 14.22 -14.21
N GLU A 169 19.59 12.92 -13.94
CA GLU A 169 20.74 12.02 -14.06
C GLU A 169 20.84 11.31 -15.41
N TRP A 170 19.74 11.15 -16.15
CA TRP A 170 19.76 10.51 -17.48
C TRP A 170 19.71 11.56 -18.61
N PRO A 171 20.84 11.79 -19.32
CA PRO A 171 20.95 12.85 -20.32
C PRO A 171 20.30 12.50 -21.68
N PHE A 172 19.82 11.27 -21.84
CA PHE A 172 19.21 10.74 -23.06
C PHE A 172 17.68 10.78 -23.02
#